data_AF-A0A177AZS1-F1
#
_entry.id   AF-A0A177AZS1-F1
#
_cell.length_a   1.000
_cell.length_b   1.000
_cell.length_c   1.000
_cell.angle_alpha   90.00
_cell.angle_beta   90.00
_cell.angle_gamma   90.00
#
_symmetry.space_group_name_H-M   'P 1'
#
loop_
_entity.id
_entity.type
_entity.pdbx_description
1 polymer ?
#
loop_
_entity_poly.entity_id
_entity_poly.type
_entity_poly.pdbx_seq_one_letter_code
_entity_poly.pdbx_strand_id
1 'polypeptide(L)'
;MQSRPILKKNRVVILLSGRHAGKKAVVLKCYDQGTTSRKFGCALVVGVERAPRKVTKSMSKSKILRQTRMKTFIKCVNYSHILPTRFV
;
A
#
# COMPACT_ATOMS: atom_id res chain seq x y z
N MET A 1 -12.59 12.43 20.34
CA MET A 1 -12.31 11.11 19.71
C MET A 1 -11.06 11.24 18.85
N GLN A 2 -9.94 10.68 19.29
CA GLN A 2 -8.61 10.97 18.73
C GLN A 2 -8.44 10.31 17.35
N SER A 3 -8.63 11.09 16.28
CA SER A 3 -8.05 10.75 14.98
C SER A 3 -6.53 10.66 15.16
N ARG A 4 -5.92 9.50 14.92
CA ARG A 4 -4.45 9.43 14.89
C ARG A 4 -3.96 10.42 13.81
N PRO A 5 -3.17 11.44 14.17
CA PRO A 5 -2.89 12.56 13.24
C PRO A 5 -2.14 12.11 11.98
N ILE A 6 -1.48 10.96 12.04
CA ILE A 6 -0.53 10.48 11.04
C ILE A 6 -1.16 9.54 10.00
N LEU A 7 -2.20 8.76 10.34
CA LEU A 7 -2.77 7.74 9.44
C LEU A 7 -4.12 8.22 8.89
N LYS A 8 -4.04 9.05 7.86
CA LYS A 8 -5.20 9.57 7.12
C LYS A 8 -5.32 8.89 5.74
N LYS A 9 -6.50 9.02 5.13
CA LYS A 9 -6.74 8.62 3.74
C LYS A 9 -5.72 9.30 2.81
N ASN A 10 -5.35 8.60 1.74
CA ASN A 10 -4.39 9.04 0.73
C ASN A 10 -2.98 9.25 1.27
N ARG A 11 -2.58 8.59 2.36
CA ARG A 11 -1.16 8.55 2.75
C ARG A 11 -0.49 7.30 2.24
N VAL A 12 0.77 7.45 1.84
CA VAL A 12 1.64 6.34 1.48
C VAL A 12 2.21 5.71 2.75
N VAL A 13 2.14 4.40 2.79
CA VAL A 13 2.61 3.57 3.90
C VAL A 13 3.42 2.39 3.36
N ILE A 14 4.29 1.85 4.20
CA ILE A 14 5.02 0.62 3.92
C ILE A 14 4.44 -0.48 4.81
N LEU A 15 4.18 -1.65 4.23
CA LEU A 15 3.74 -2.80 5.00
C LEU A 15 4.94 -3.46 5.70
N LEU A 16 4.79 -3.74 6.99
CA LEU A 16 5.86 -4.33 7.80
C LEU A 16 5.81 -5.86 7.81
N SER A 17 4.62 -6.47 7.70
CA SER A 17 4.44 -7.92 7.87
C SER A 17 3.51 -8.58 6.85
N GLY A 18 3.65 -9.91 6.75
CA GLY A 18 2.88 -10.79 5.86
C GLY A 18 3.38 -10.82 4.42
N ARG A 19 2.62 -11.44 3.51
CA ARG A 19 2.98 -11.64 2.08
C ARG A 19 3.47 -10.39 1.35
N HIS A 20 2.98 -9.22 1.75
CA HIS A 20 3.28 -7.94 1.10
C HIS A 20 4.22 -7.06 1.93
N ALA A 21 4.99 -7.64 2.86
CA ALA A 21 6.01 -6.91 3.62
C ALA A 21 7.00 -6.20 2.67
N GLY A 22 7.42 -4.99 3.06
CA GLY A 22 8.29 -4.11 2.27
C GLY A 22 7.62 -3.46 1.05
N LYS A 23 6.37 -3.81 0.72
CA LYS A 23 5.64 -3.18 -0.39
C LYS A 23 5.06 -1.83 0.03
N LYS A 24 5.11 -0.88 -0.90
CA LYS A 24 4.49 0.44 -0.76
C LYS A 24 2.99 0.31 -1.03
N ALA A 25 2.19 0.99 -0.22
CA ALA A 25 0.75 1.02 -0.31
C ALA A 25 0.18 2.40 0.04
N VAL A 26 -1.05 2.67 -0.35
CA VAL A 26 -1.80 3.88 -0.04
C VAL A 26 -3.00 3.50 0.81
N VAL A 27 -3.27 4.28 1.86
CA VAL A 27 -4.44 4.10 2.73
C VAL A 27 -5.69 4.63 2.03
N LEU A 28 -6.66 3.76 1.75
CA LEU A 28 -7.96 4.16 1.19
C LEU A 28 -8.95 4.58 2.27
N LYS A 29 -9.06 3.76 3.32
CA LYS A 29 -10.04 3.94 4.39
C LYS A 29 -9.47 3.45 5.70
N CYS A 30 -9.65 4.26 6.75
CA CYS A 30 -9.29 3.95 8.12
C CYS A 30 -10.53 3.46 8.86
N TYR A 31 -10.38 2.38 9.63
CA TYR A 31 -11.39 1.85 10.54
C TYR A 31 -10.82 1.91 11.96
N ASP A 32 -10.95 3.06 12.61
CA ASP A 32 -10.37 3.29 13.94
C ASP A 32 -11.09 2.51 15.04
N GLN A 33 -12.41 2.33 14.92
CA GLN A 33 -13.25 1.60 15.89
C GLN A 33 -13.37 0.09 15.59
N GLY A 34 -12.66 -0.40 14.56
CA GLY A 34 -12.81 -1.77 14.08
C GLY A 34 -14.09 -1.98 13.25
N THR A 35 -14.34 -3.24 12.87
CA THR A 35 -15.51 -3.70 12.12
C THR A 35 -16.01 -4.98 12.78
N THR A 36 -17.25 -5.43 12.54
CA THR A 36 -17.80 -6.69 13.09
C THR A 36 -16.88 -7.90 12.88
N SER A 37 -16.21 -7.98 11.73
CA SER A 37 -15.23 -9.04 11.43
C SER A 37 -13.88 -8.86 12.13
N ARG A 38 -13.48 -7.63 12.45
CA ARG A 38 -12.16 -7.28 13.00
C ARG A 38 -12.31 -6.28 14.13
N LYS A 39 -12.20 -6.75 15.37
CA LYS A 39 -12.34 -5.93 16.58
C LYS A 39 -11.20 -4.92 16.80
N PHE A 40 -10.13 -4.99 16.02
CA PHE A 40 -8.97 -4.10 16.10
C PHE A 40 -9.00 -3.03 15.00
N GLY A 41 -8.34 -1.90 15.26
CA GLY A 41 -8.18 -0.83 14.28
C GLY A 41 -7.44 -1.30 13.03
N CYS A 42 -8.03 -1.11 11.86
CA CYS A 42 -7.43 -1.55 10.60
C CYS A 42 -7.58 -0.51 9.48
N ALA A 43 -6.67 -0.56 8.51
CA ALA A 43 -6.74 0.24 7.31
C ALA A 43 -6.97 -0.66 6.09
N LEU A 44 -7.86 -0.24 5.21
CA LEU A 44 -7.92 -0.75 3.84
C LEU A 44 -6.82 -0.07 3.04
N VAL A 45 -5.89 -0.86 2.52
CA VAL A 45 -4.77 -0.36 1.71
C VAL A 45 -4.78 -0.93 0.30
N VAL A 46 -4.33 -0.12 -0.64
CA VAL A 46 -4.01 -0.55 -2.02
C VAL A 46 -2.52 -0.39 -2.20
N GLY A 47 -1.84 -1.45 -2.60
CA GLY A 47 -0.40 -1.41 -2.81
C GLY A 47 0.05 -2.01 -4.13
N VAL A 48 1.33 -1.82 -4.40
CA VAL A 48 1.99 -2.35 -5.59
C VAL A 48 2.75 -3.61 -5.19
N GLU A 49 2.27 -4.77 -5.62
CA GLU A 49 2.94 -6.06 -5.41
C GLU A 49 4.18 -6.15 -6.30
N ARG A 50 4.03 -5.82 -7.58
CA ARG A 50 5.11 -5.81 -8.55
C ARG A 50 5.25 -4.40 -9.13
N ALA A 51 6.32 -3.73 -8.71
CA ALA A 51 6.69 -2.42 -9.22
C ALA A 51 7.17 -2.52 -10.68
N PRO A 52 7.01 -1.45 -11.47
CA PRO A 52 7.54 -1.41 -12.82
C PRO A 52 9.07 -1.49 -12.77
N ARG A 53 9.67 -2.16 -13.76
CA ARG A 53 11.13 -2.28 -13.87
C ARG A 53 11.70 -1.06 -14.61
N LYS A 54 12.98 -0.75 -14.36
CA LYS A 54 13.68 0.37 -15.02
C LYS A 54 13.70 0.18 -16.55
N VAL A 55 13.16 1.17 -17.25
CA VAL A 55 13.17 1.26 -18.71
C VAL A 55 14.33 2.16 -19.16
N THR A 56 15.03 1.78 -20.24
CA THR A 56 16.05 2.59 -20.91
C THR A 56 15.64 2.93 -22.33
N LYS A 57 16.19 4.01 -22.91
CA LYS A 57 15.84 4.48 -24.26
C LYS A 57 16.13 3.45 -25.37
N SER A 58 17.09 2.55 -25.15
CA SER A 58 17.49 1.50 -26.10
C SER A 58 16.51 0.31 -26.22
N MET A 59 15.48 0.24 -25.36
CA MET A 59 14.58 -0.92 -25.34
C MET A 59 13.53 -0.87 -26.47
N SER A 60 13.19 -2.03 -27.02
CA SER A 60 12.09 -2.17 -27.96
C SER A 60 10.73 -1.94 -27.28
N LYS A 61 9.74 -1.46 -28.05
CA LYS A 61 8.39 -1.16 -27.54
C LYS A 61 7.74 -2.35 -26.81
N SER A 62 7.95 -3.58 -27.29
CA SER A 62 7.44 -4.80 -26.66
C SER A 62 8.07 -5.07 -25.29
N LYS A 63 9.39 -4.83 -25.15
CA LYS A 63 10.11 -4.97 -23.88
C LYS A 63 9.70 -3.89 -22.88
N ILE A 64 9.48 -2.67 -23.34
CA ILE A 64 8.96 -1.54 -22.54
C ILE A 64 7.59 -1.90 -21.97
N LEU A 65 6.67 -2.40 -22.80
CA LEU A 65 5.34 -2.82 -22.36
C LEU A 65 5.41 -3.89 -21.28
N ARG A 66 6.28 -4.89 -21.44
CA ARG A 66 6.45 -5.97 -20.45
C ARG A 66 7.07 -5.49 -19.13
N GLN A 67 7.98 -4.52 -19.15
CA GLN A 67 8.60 -3.96 -17.94
C GLN A 67 7.69 -2.98 -17.19
N THR A 68 6.82 -2.27 -17.90
CA THR A 68 5.92 -1.26 -17.32
C THR A 68 4.71 -1.89 -16.62
N ARG A 69 4.36 -3.14 -16.94
CA ARG A 69 3.25 -3.86 -16.30
C ARG A 69 3.44 -3.94 -14.78
N MET A 70 2.48 -3.39 -14.05
CA MET A 70 2.40 -3.43 -12.59
C MET A 70 1.35 -4.46 -12.14
N LYS A 71 1.61 -5.11 -11.01
CA LYS A 71 0.61 -5.91 -10.30
C LYS A 71 0.29 -5.21 -8.99
N THR A 72 -0.99 -4.90 -8.78
CA THR A 72 -1.50 -4.26 -7.57
C THR A 72 -2.17 -5.27 -6.65
N PHE A 73 -2.37 -4.90 -5.39
CA PHE A 73 -3.13 -5.68 -4.43
C PHE A 73 -3.99 -4.77 -3.55
N ILE A 74 -5.06 -5.35 -3.02
CA ILE A 74 -5.93 -4.72 -2.02
C ILE A 74 -5.87 -5.59 -0.77
N LYS A 75 -5.65 -4.98 0.40
CA LYS A 75 -5.58 -5.72 1.66
C LYS A 75 -6.07 -4.87 2.82
N CYS A 76 -6.83 -5.46 3.74
CA CYS A 76 -7.08 -4.88 5.05
C CYS A 76 -5.96 -5.28 6.01
N VAL A 77 -5.29 -4.30 6.61
CA VAL A 77 -4.10 -4.50 7.46
C VAL A 77 -4.29 -3.81 8.80
N ASN A 78 -3.83 -4.44 9.88
CA ASN A 78 -3.79 -3.83 11.22
C ASN A 78 -2.80 -2.66 11.23
N TYR A 79 -3.11 -1.59 11.96
CA TYR A 79 -2.22 -0.44 12.12
C TYR A 79 -0.81 -0.81 12.62
N SER A 80 -0.66 -1.82 13.47
CA SER A 80 0.66 -2.26 13.96
C SER A 80 1.58 -2.81 12.87
N HIS A 81 1.04 -3.16 11.70
CA HIS A 81 1.79 -3.72 10.57
C HIS A 81 2.02 -2.72 9.45
N ILE A 82 1.89 -1.44 9.77
CA ILE A 82 1.99 -0.33 8.83
C ILE A 82 3.04 0.65 9.35
N LEU A 83 4.03 0.95 8.53
CA LEU A 83 4.95 2.06 8.75
C LEU A 83 4.42 3.29 7.98
N PRO A 84 3.96 4.33 8.67
CA PRO A 84 3.56 5.56 8.00
C PRO A 84 4.77 6.26 7.40
N THR A 85 4.66 6.71 6.15
CA THR A 85 5.71 7.52 5.51
C THR A 85 5.31 8.99 5.44
N ARG A 86 6.26 9.83 5.04
CA ARG A 86 6.03 11.27 4.81
C ARG A 86 5.11 11.55 3.61
N PHE A 87 5.06 10.64 2.63
CA PHE A 87 4.41 10.90 1.35
C PHE A 87 2.89 10.79 1.44
N VAL A 88 2.20 11.66 0.70
CA VAL A 88 0.75 11.69 0.48
C VAL A 88 0.52 11.29 -0.96
#